data_AF-A0A970FTY9-F1
#
_entry.id   AF-A0A970FTY9-F1
#
_cell.length_a   1.000
_cell.length_b   1.000
_cell.length_c   1.000
_cell.angle_alpha   90.00
_cell.angle_beta   90.00
_cell.angle_gamma   90.00
#
_symmetry.space_group_name_H-M   'P 1'
#
loop_
_entity.id
_entity.type
_entity.pdbx_description
1 polymer ?
#
loop_
_entity_poly.entity_id
_entity_poly.type
_entity_poly.pdbx_seq_one_letter_code
_entity_poly.pdbx_strand_id
1 'polypeptide(L)'
;MNNDVTSCYDAEAIVSRNTYQKIAKFNQDRNWDQFHTPKDLSISISLEAAELLECFQWSGSDLHVHQKKEKIIEETADILIYALQMCQVLKIDPEEIIKNKLAQNELKYPADKAYGSALKYTELQRLPEKQDSPDGTDK
;
A
#
# COMPACT_ATOMS: atom_id res chain seq x y z
N MET A 1 -32.15 -7.95 5.23
CA MET A 1 -31.30 -7.37 6.29
C MET A 1 -30.32 -6.46 5.60
N ASN A 2 -30.38 -5.17 5.93
CA ASN A 2 -29.83 -4.09 5.13
C ASN A 2 -28.30 -4.13 5.08
N ASN A 3 -27.79 -3.89 3.88
CA ASN A 3 -26.40 -3.67 3.55
C ASN A 3 -25.85 -2.49 4.36
N ASP A 4 -24.87 -2.77 5.22
CA ASP A 4 -23.92 -1.75 5.69
C ASP A 4 -22.52 -2.23 5.33
N VAL A 5 -22.26 -2.26 4.02
CA VAL A 5 -20.91 -2.16 3.50
C VAL A 5 -20.70 -0.66 3.37
N THR A 6 -20.23 -0.04 4.45
CA THR A 6 -19.91 1.38 4.48
C THR A 6 -19.02 1.69 3.28
N SER A 7 -19.53 2.54 2.40
CA SER A 7 -18.94 2.98 1.15
C SER A 7 -17.49 3.39 1.35
N CYS A 8 -16.55 2.58 0.87
CA CYS A 8 -15.13 2.95 0.76
C CYS A 8 -14.86 3.94 -0.40
N TYR A 9 -15.90 4.55 -0.96
CA TYR A 9 -15.83 5.41 -2.14
C TYR A 9 -15.94 6.91 -1.83
N ASP A 10 -16.04 7.30 -0.56
CA ASP A 10 -16.05 8.71 -0.16
C ASP A 10 -14.62 9.20 0.17
N ALA A 11 -13.66 8.91 -0.71
CA ALA A 11 -12.27 9.29 -0.51
C ALA A 11 -12.07 10.79 -0.76
N GLU A 12 -12.16 11.60 0.31
CA GLU A 12 -11.23 12.72 0.49
C GLU A 12 -9.80 12.17 0.37
N ALA A 13 -8.90 12.92 -0.28
CA ALA A 13 -7.52 12.53 -0.61
C ALA A 13 -6.87 11.54 0.38
N ILE A 14 -6.02 10.62 -0.14
CA ILE A 14 -5.33 9.53 0.60
C ILE A 14 -4.92 9.91 2.02
N VAL A 15 -4.40 11.12 2.17
CA VAL A 15 -4.23 11.81 3.45
C VAL A 15 -4.81 13.21 3.32
N SER A 16 -5.55 13.68 4.33
CA SER A 16 -6.10 15.05 4.31
C SER A 16 -4.99 16.08 4.07
N ARG A 17 -5.32 17.14 3.31
CA ARG A 17 -4.37 18.23 3.04
C ARG A 17 -3.77 18.81 4.31
N ASN A 18 -4.56 18.89 5.38
CA ASN A 18 -4.11 19.39 6.68
C ASN A 18 -3.03 18.49 7.29
N THR A 19 -3.22 17.16 7.26
CA THR A 19 -2.22 16.21 7.75
C THR A 19 -0.95 16.24 6.91
N TYR A 20 -1.06 16.29 5.58
CA TYR A 20 0.11 16.39 4.69
C TYR A 20 0.94 17.66 4.95
N GLN A 21 0.28 18.80 5.19
CA GLN A 21 0.94 20.04 5.56
C GLN A 21 1.55 20.00 6.97
N LYS A 22 0.91 19.32 7.94
CA LYS A 22 1.46 19.13 9.28
C LYS A 22 2.78 18.36 9.25
N ILE A 23 2.92 17.34 8.40
CA ILE A 23 4.19 16.60 8.21
C ILE A 23 5.29 17.55 7.74
N ALA A 24 5.02 18.35 6.69
CA ALA A 24 6.00 19.31 6.19
C ALA A 24 6.40 20.34 7.27
N LYS A 25 5.39 20.90 7.96
CA LYS A 25 5.61 21.86 9.05
C LYS A 25 6.44 21.26 10.19
N PHE A 26 6.19 20.01 10.58
CA PHE A 26 6.94 19.33 11.63
C PHE A 26 8.45 19.28 11.33
N ASN A 27 8.82 19.03 10.07
CA ASN A 27 10.21 18.99 9.61
C ASN A 27 10.81 20.40 9.54
N GLN A 28 10.07 21.35 8.98
CA GLN A 28 10.49 22.75 8.84
C GLN A 28 10.76 23.40 10.20
N ASP A 29 9.89 23.18 11.17
CA ASP A 29 10.04 23.68 12.54
C ASP A 29 11.32 23.16 13.22
N ARG A 30 11.91 22.06 12.71
CA ARG A 30 13.15 21.45 13.18
C ARG A 30 14.34 21.67 12.24
N ASN A 31 14.13 22.38 11.13
CA ASN A 31 15.11 22.53 10.06
C ASN A 31 15.65 21.18 9.54
N TRP A 32 14.78 20.16 9.46
CA TRP A 32 15.16 18.80 9.06
C TRP A 32 15.10 18.57 7.55
N ASP A 33 14.52 19.50 6.79
CA ASP A 33 14.45 19.41 5.32
C ASP A 33 15.84 19.21 4.68
N GLN A 34 16.92 19.69 5.32
CA GLN A 34 18.30 19.50 4.86
C GLN A 34 18.77 18.02 4.88
N PHE A 35 18.14 17.16 5.68
CA PHE A 35 18.46 15.73 5.79
C PHE A 35 17.55 14.85 4.91
N HIS A 36 16.46 15.42 4.39
CA HIS A 36 15.46 14.68 3.62
C HIS A 36 15.83 14.62 2.12
N THR A 37 16.96 14.00 1.81
CA THR A 37 17.29 13.66 0.42
C THR A 37 16.50 12.40 -0.01
N PRO A 38 16.25 12.18 -1.33
CA PRO A 38 15.63 10.94 -1.78
C PRO A 38 16.38 9.69 -1.30
N LYS A 39 17.72 9.73 -1.27
CA LYS A 39 18.56 8.63 -0.79
C LYS A 39 18.30 8.37 0.70
N ASP A 40 18.30 9.40 1.54
CA ASP A 40 18.14 9.24 2.99
C ASP A 40 16.70 8.84 3.36
N LEU A 41 15.68 9.41 2.69
CA LEU A 41 14.29 9.00 2.88
C LEU A 41 14.04 7.55 2.44
N SER A 42 14.66 7.09 1.34
CA SER A 42 14.58 5.67 0.96
C SER A 42 15.17 4.74 2.02
N ILE A 43 16.25 5.18 2.69
CA ILE A 43 16.84 4.43 3.80
C ILE A 43 15.87 4.40 4.97
N SER A 44 15.32 5.55 5.39
CA SER A 44 14.31 5.60 6.47
C SER A 44 13.13 4.68 6.20
N ILE A 45 12.52 4.72 5.01
CA ILE A 45 11.44 3.80 4.63
C ILE A 45 11.85 2.33 4.81
N SER A 46 13.08 1.97 4.43
CA SER A 46 13.57 0.61 4.58
C SER A 46 13.80 0.21 6.04
N LEU A 47 14.17 1.15 6.92
CA LEU A 47 14.35 0.91 8.34
C LEU A 47 13.00 0.66 9.02
N GLU A 48 12.00 1.51 8.78
CA GLU A 48 10.66 1.32 9.37
C GLU A 48 9.95 0.08 8.82
N ALA A 49 10.20 -0.27 7.54
CA ALA A 49 9.77 -1.55 7.00
C ALA A 49 10.43 -2.75 7.70
N ALA A 50 11.67 -2.61 8.16
CA ALA A 50 12.34 -3.63 8.95
C ALA A 50 11.78 -3.70 10.38
N GLU A 51 11.50 -2.57 11.03
CA GLU A 51 10.80 -2.54 12.33
C GLU A 51 9.42 -3.20 12.25
N LEU A 52 8.67 -2.95 11.16
CA LEU A 52 7.41 -3.64 10.89
C LEU A 52 7.61 -5.16 10.79
N LEU A 53 8.68 -5.61 10.11
CA LEU A 53 9.00 -7.04 10.03
C LEU A 53 9.38 -7.64 11.38
N GLU A 54 10.02 -6.88 12.28
CA GLU A 54 10.36 -7.34 13.63
C GLU A 54 9.13 -7.71 14.46
N CYS A 55 7.97 -7.09 14.20
CA CYS A 55 6.70 -7.48 14.82
C CYS A 55 6.36 -8.96 14.56
N PHE A 56 6.79 -9.52 13.42
CA PHE A 56 6.55 -10.91 13.04
C PHE A 56 7.74 -11.82 13.34
N GLN A 57 8.86 -11.28 13.83
CA GLN A 57 10.01 -12.10 14.20
C GLN A 57 9.63 -13.03 15.36
N TRP A 58 9.99 -14.31 15.22
CA TRP A 58 9.72 -15.38 16.20
C TRP A 58 8.23 -15.67 16.47
N SER A 59 7.31 -15.21 15.61
CA SER A 59 5.86 -15.36 15.86
C SER A 59 5.32 -16.77 15.59
N GLY A 60 6.06 -17.64 14.91
CA GLY A 60 5.64 -19.03 14.68
C GLY A 60 4.29 -19.11 13.97
N SER A 61 3.26 -19.62 14.66
CA SER A 61 1.88 -19.71 14.16
C SER A 61 1.02 -18.47 14.46
N ASP A 62 1.55 -17.46 15.15
CA ASP A 62 0.86 -16.20 15.40
C ASP A 62 0.95 -15.31 14.14
N LEU A 63 0.02 -15.56 13.22
CA LEU A 63 -0.10 -14.84 11.94
C LEU A 63 -0.79 -13.48 12.07
N HIS A 64 -1.44 -13.22 13.21
CA HIS A 64 -2.29 -12.04 13.38
C HIS A 64 -1.77 -11.09 14.45
N VAL A 65 -0.79 -11.54 15.25
CA VAL A 65 0.06 -10.74 16.14
C VAL A 65 -0.76 -9.75 16.98
N HIS A 66 -1.90 -10.22 17.52
CA HIS A 66 -2.90 -9.36 18.16
C HIS A 66 -2.34 -8.52 19.31
N GLN A 67 -1.35 -9.06 20.04
CA GLN A 67 -0.67 -8.36 21.13
C GLN A 67 0.31 -7.28 20.67
N LYS A 68 0.71 -7.27 19.39
CA LYS A 68 1.62 -6.27 18.80
C LYS A 68 0.93 -5.36 17.79
N LYS A 69 -0.41 -5.37 17.74
CA LYS A 69 -1.21 -4.54 16.82
C LYS A 69 -0.83 -3.06 16.90
N GLU A 70 -0.55 -2.55 18.09
CA GLU A 70 -0.18 -1.14 18.29
C GLU A 70 1.17 -0.82 17.62
N LYS A 71 2.20 -1.65 17.83
CA LYS A 71 3.51 -1.48 17.17
C LYS A 71 3.39 -1.63 15.65
N ILE A 72 2.59 -2.58 15.15
CA ILE A 72 2.31 -2.71 13.71
C ILE A 72 1.70 -1.42 13.14
N ILE A 73 0.76 -0.79 13.86
CA ILE A 73 0.14 0.48 13.45
C ILE A 73 1.18 1.60 13.45
N GLU A 74 2.03 1.66 14.48
CA GLU A 74 3.12 2.64 14.61
C GLU A 74 4.08 2.55 13.41
N GLU A 75 4.65 1.37 13.15
CA GLU A 75 5.60 1.18 12.04
C GLU A 75 4.96 1.44 10.67
N THR A 76 3.69 1.04 10.52
CA THR A 76 2.95 1.34 9.30
C THR A 76 2.77 2.84 9.12
N ALA A 77 2.50 3.59 10.20
CA ALA A 77 2.39 5.04 10.14
C ALA A 77 3.72 5.69 9.78
N ASP A 78 4.84 5.21 10.33
CA ASP A 78 6.16 5.76 10.04
C ASP A 78 6.56 5.52 8.57
N ILE A 79 6.31 4.32 8.03
CA ILE A 79 6.49 4.03 6.60
C ILE A 79 5.70 5.02 5.73
N LEU A 80 4.43 5.27 6.08
CA LEU A 80 3.57 6.19 5.34
C LEU A 80 4.07 7.64 5.44
N ILE A 81 4.52 8.08 6.62
CA ILE A 81 5.05 9.43 6.81
C ILE A 81 6.29 9.65 5.94
N TYR A 82 7.26 8.73 5.95
CA TYR A 82 8.45 8.86 5.12
C TYR A 82 8.13 8.75 3.61
N ALA A 83 7.17 7.92 3.21
CA ALA A 83 6.70 7.86 1.83
C ALA A 83 6.04 9.18 1.38
N LEU A 84 5.28 9.85 2.26
CA LEU A 84 4.70 11.16 1.98
C LEU A 84 5.77 12.26 1.94
N GLN A 85 6.77 12.23 2.84
CA GLN A 85 7.92 13.13 2.77
C GLN A 85 8.71 12.94 1.46
N MET A 86 8.85 11.70 0.96
CA MET A 86 9.41 11.42 -0.36
C MET A 86 8.62 12.12 -1.46
N CYS A 87 7.28 12.06 -1.40
CA CYS A 87 6.43 12.77 -2.36
C CYS A 87 6.64 14.29 -2.30
N GLN A 88 6.80 14.86 -1.11
CA GLN A 88 7.09 16.30 -0.92
C GLN A 88 8.42 16.69 -1.56
N VAL A 89 9.48 15.90 -1.32
CA VAL A 89 10.83 16.15 -1.86
C VAL A 89 10.86 16.01 -3.38
N LEU A 90 10.18 15.00 -3.93
CA LEU A 90 10.07 14.77 -5.37
C LEU A 90 9.04 15.68 -6.06
N LYS A 91 8.24 16.42 -5.29
CA LYS A 91 7.16 17.30 -5.78
C LYS A 91 6.12 16.57 -6.63
N ILE A 92 5.71 15.39 -6.17
CA ILE A 92 4.72 14.54 -6.82
C ILE A 92 3.48 14.42 -5.95
N ASP A 93 2.32 14.21 -6.58
CA ASP A 93 1.06 13.97 -5.89
C ASP A 93 0.93 12.48 -5.50
N PRO A 94 0.81 12.13 -4.21
CA PRO A 94 0.70 10.75 -3.75
C PRO A 94 -0.54 10.03 -4.31
N GLU A 95 -1.65 10.75 -4.52
CA GLU A 95 -2.87 10.18 -5.09
C GLU A 95 -2.70 9.85 -6.57
N GLU A 96 -2.07 10.75 -7.33
CA GLU A 96 -1.81 10.55 -8.74
C GLU A 96 -0.89 9.34 -8.98
N ILE A 97 0.22 9.22 -8.22
CA ILE A 97 1.16 8.10 -8.41
C ILE A 97 0.52 6.74 -8.05
N ILE A 98 -0.37 6.71 -7.05
CA ILE A 98 -1.08 5.50 -6.66
C ILE A 98 -2.11 5.12 -7.73
N LYS A 99 -2.91 6.07 -8.22
CA LYS A 99 -3.85 5.83 -9.34
C LYS A 99 -3.15 5.29 -10.57
N ASN A 100 -2.04 5.91 -10.98
CA ASN A 100 -1.24 5.46 -12.11
C ASN A 100 -0.69 4.05 -11.89
N LYS A 101 -0.22 3.75 -10.68
CA LYS A 101 0.30 2.42 -10.34
C LYS A 101 -0.78 1.35 -10.32
N LEU A 102 -1.98 1.67 -9.83
CA LEU A 102 -3.14 0.77 -9.80
C LEU A 102 -3.57 0.40 -11.23
N ALA A 103 -3.71 1.39 -12.13
CA ALA A 103 -4.02 1.13 -13.53
C ALA A 103 -2.99 0.19 -14.20
N GLN A 104 -1.69 0.36 -13.91
CA GLN A 104 -0.65 -0.55 -14.39
C GLN A 104 -0.75 -1.95 -13.77
N ASN A 105 -1.16 -2.06 -12.51
CA ASN A 105 -1.32 -3.33 -11.82
C ASN A 105 -2.54 -4.09 -12.34
N GLU A 106 -3.65 -3.43 -12.66
CA GLU A 106 -4.83 -4.03 -13.29
C GLU A 106 -4.49 -4.70 -14.62
N LEU A 107 -3.65 -4.05 -15.44
CA LEU A 107 -3.15 -4.63 -16.69
C LEU A 107 -2.23 -5.84 -16.47
N LYS A 108 -1.44 -5.84 -15.38
CA LYS A 108 -0.53 -6.94 -15.04
C LYS A 108 -1.23 -8.12 -14.38
N TYR A 109 -2.30 -7.86 -13.62
CA TYR A 109 -3.06 -8.83 -12.85
C TYR A 109 -4.56 -8.75 -13.19
N PRO A 110 -4.97 -9.17 -14.40
CA PRO A 110 -6.39 -9.23 -14.77
C PRO A 110 -7.19 -10.08 -13.77
N ALA A 111 -8.37 -9.59 -13.35
CA ALA A 111 -9.14 -10.22 -12.28
C ALA A 111 -9.52 -11.69 -12.58
N ASP A 112 -9.86 -12.00 -13.82
CA ASP A 112 -10.21 -13.34 -14.30
C ASP A 112 -9.05 -14.35 -14.18
N LYS A 113 -7.79 -13.87 -14.26
CA LYS A 113 -6.57 -14.66 -14.17
C LYS A 113 -5.96 -14.66 -12.76
N ALA A 114 -6.05 -13.54 -12.04
CA ALA A 114 -5.39 -13.34 -10.75
C ALA A 114 -6.25 -13.71 -9.53
N TYR A 115 -7.57 -13.89 -9.70
CA TYR A 115 -8.47 -14.21 -8.58
C TYR A 115 -8.01 -15.47 -7.81
N GLY A 116 -7.78 -15.33 -6.50
CA GLY A 116 -7.35 -16.42 -5.62
C GLY A 116 -5.91 -16.90 -5.85
N SER A 117 -5.13 -16.21 -6.67
CA SER A 117 -3.78 -16.60 -7.05
C SER A 117 -2.73 -15.62 -6.53
N ALA A 118 -1.68 -16.13 -5.88
CA ALA A 118 -0.52 -15.37 -5.48
C ALA A 118 0.62 -15.40 -6.52
N LEU A 119 0.36 -15.97 -7.71
CA LEU A 119 1.35 -16.07 -8.78
C LEU A 119 1.76 -14.68 -9.26
N LYS A 120 3.04 -14.53 -9.62
CA LYS A 120 3.52 -13.28 -10.21
C LYS A 120 2.92 -13.12 -11.60
N TYR A 121 2.76 -11.87 -12.06
CA TYR A 121 2.20 -11.60 -13.40
C TYR A 121 2.93 -12.35 -14.54
N THR A 122 4.24 -12.57 -14.40
CA THR A 122 5.07 -13.32 -15.36
C THR A 122 4.65 -14.78 -15.50
N GLU A 123 4.06 -15.35 -14.45
CA GLU A 123 3.55 -16.72 -14.40
C GLU A 123 2.07 -16.75 -14.80
N LEU A 124 1.28 -15.77 -14.37
CA LEU A 124 -0.14 -15.63 -14.75
C LEU A 124 -0.35 -15.50 -16.26
N GLN A 125 0.51 -14.75 -16.95
CA GLN A 125 0.44 -14.58 -18.40
C GLN A 125 0.71 -15.87 -19.19
N ARG A 126 1.26 -16.90 -18.54
CA ARG A 126 1.54 -18.21 -19.15
C ARG A 126 0.42 -19.21 -18.92
N LEU A 127 -0.58 -18.87 -18.11
CA LEU A 127 -1.75 -19.73 -17.92
C LEU A 127 -2.55 -19.79 -19.22
N PRO A 128 -3.05 -20.97 -19.61
CA PRO A 128 -3.97 -21.08 -20.74
C PRO A 128 -5.19 -20.20 -20.48
N GLU A 129 -5.72 -19.59 -21.53
CA GLU A 129 -6.97 -18.86 -21.44
C GLU A 129 -8.05 -19.79 -20.89
N LYS A 130 -8.84 -19.31 -19.92
CA LYS A 130 -10.01 -20.06 -19.46
C LYS A 130 -10.88 -20.26 -20.69
N GLN A 131 -11.05 -21.51 -21.12
CA GLN A 131 -12.07 -21.83 -22.11
C GLN A 131 -13.40 -21.39 -21.51
N ASP A 132 -14.11 -20.52 -22.20
CA ASP A 132 -15.51 -20.25 -21.90
C ASP A 132 -16.22 -21.61 -21.89
N SER A 133 -16.64 -22.05 -20.70
CA SER A 133 -17.58 -23.16 -20.61
C SER A 133 -18.76 -22.78 -21.49
N PRO A 134 -19.09 -23.57 -22.53
CA PRO A 134 -20.28 -23.28 -23.31
C PRO A 134 -21.47 -23.34 -22.34
N ASP A 135 -22.22 -22.25 -22.41
CA ASP A 135 -23.51 -21.98 -21.82
C ASP A 135 -24.30 -23.22 -21.39
N GLY A 136 -24.89 -23.17 -20.20
CA GLY A 136 -25.78 -24.21 -19.73
C GLY A 136 -26.98 -24.32 -20.67
N THR A 137 -27.21 -25.50 -21.23
CA THR A 137 -28.54 -25.95 -21.68
C THR A 137 -28.67 -27.47 -21.56
N ASP A 138 -29.76 -27.87 -20.88
CA ASP A 138 -30.50 -29.13 -20.94
C ASP A 138 -29.80 -30.49 -20.67
N LYS A 139 -30.06 -31.06 -19.48
CA LYS A 139 -31.07 -32.11 -19.27
C LYS A 139 -31.32 -32.42 -17.80
#